data_AF-A0A6N6K5P4-F1
#
_entry.id   AF-A0A6N6K5P4-F1
#
_cell.length_a   1.000
_cell.length_b   1.000
_cell.length_c   1.000
_cell.angle_alpha   90.00
_cell.angle_beta   90.00
_cell.angle_gamma   90.00
#
_symmetry.space_group_name_H-M   'P 1'
#
loop_
_entity.id
_entity.type
_entity.pdbx_description
1 polymer ?
#
loop_
_entity_poly.entity_id
_entity_poly.type
_entity_poly.pdbx_seq_one_letter_code
_entity_poly.pdbx_strand_id
1 'polypeptide(L)'
;MTNNGLIILILTGIVVFSIIIMYILMFIGNKNFYVICGLYKKEFGELPFNTILFYKSSPFFLTGYNIKTNFITSPLILNKKALDSSNPCDVKFIKSLPKKLTRIYVITHYFNISVAISFITLVIMAYLNK
;
A
#
# COMPACT_ATOMS: atom_id res chain seq x y z
N MET A 1 -34.11 15.59 -5.57
CA MET A 1 -32.68 15.53 -5.18
C MET A 1 -31.95 16.58 -6.01
N THR A 2 -31.25 17.55 -5.40
CA THR A 2 -30.48 18.54 -6.17
C THR A 2 -29.31 17.86 -6.88
N ASN A 3 -28.81 18.44 -7.98
CA ASN A 3 -27.68 17.88 -8.74
C ASN A 3 -26.47 17.61 -7.83
N ASN A 4 -26.23 18.50 -6.86
CA ASN A 4 -25.17 18.37 -5.85
C ASN A 4 -25.37 17.17 -4.91
N GLY A 5 -26.60 16.92 -4.46
CA GLY A 5 -26.90 15.77 -3.61
C GLY A 5 -26.65 14.42 -4.32
N LEU A 6 -26.96 14.36 -5.61
CA LEU A 6 -26.68 13.19 -6.45
C LEU A 6 -25.16 12.95 -6.62
N ILE A 7 -24.40 14.02 -6.86
CA ILE A 7 -22.92 13.95 -6.96
C ILE A 7 -22.30 13.47 -5.64
N ILE A 8 -22.74 14.01 -4.50
CA ILE A 8 -22.26 13.60 -3.17
C ILE A 8 -22.56 12.12 -2.92
N LEU A 9 -23.77 11.64 -3.27
CA LEU A 9 -24.13 10.23 -3.13
C LEU A 9 -23.21 9.33 -3.96
N ILE A 10 -22.95 9.69 -5.23
CA ILE A 10 -22.07 8.93 -6.12
C ILE A 10 -20.64 8.88 -5.56
N LEU A 11 -20.09 10.04 -5.15
CA LEU A 11 -18.75 10.12 -4.57
C LEU A 11 -18.63 9.30 -3.29
N THR A 12 -19.65 9.32 -2.44
CA THR A 12 -19.71 8.49 -1.22
C THR A 12 -19.67 7.01 -1.58
N GLY A 13 -20.46 6.59 -2.57
CA GLY A 13 -20.45 5.21 -3.07
C GLY A 13 -19.07 4.79 -3.59
N ILE A 14 -18.40 5.64 -4.37
CA ILE A 14 -17.05 5.40 -4.88
C ILE A 14 -16.05 5.20 -3.74
N VAL A 15 -16.07 6.07 -2.72
CA VAL A 15 -15.16 5.98 -1.57
C VAL A 15 -15.38 4.68 -0.80
N VAL A 16 -16.63 4.34 -0.48
CA VAL A 16 -16.97 3.11 0.24
C VAL A 16 -16.55 1.86 -0.54
N PHE A 17 -16.85 1.81 -1.84
CA PHE A 17 -16.45 0.70 -2.69
C PHE A 17 -14.93 0.58 -2.79
N SER A 18 -14.22 1.70 -2.85
CA SER A 18 -12.76 1.71 -2.93
C SER A 18 -12.10 1.16 -1.65
N ILE A 19 -12.69 1.40 -0.48
CA ILE A 19 -12.21 0.82 0.78
C ILE A 19 -12.26 -0.72 0.73
N ILE A 20 -13.32 -1.30 0.16
CA ILE A 20 -13.44 -2.75 0.00
C ILE A 20 -12.33 -3.28 -0.90
N ILE A 21 -12.08 -2.62 -2.04
CA ILE A 21 -10.99 -2.98 -2.94
C ILE A 21 -9.63 -2.88 -2.25
N MET A 22 -9.39 -1.82 -1.46
CA MET A 22 -8.15 -1.68 -0.69
C MET A 22 -7.90 -2.89 0.20
N TYR A 23 -8.91 -3.38 0.93
CA TYR A 23 -8.76 -4.56 1.79
C TYR A 23 -8.38 -5.81 1.01
N ILE A 24 -8.98 -6.01 -0.17
CA ILE A 24 -8.64 -7.14 -1.06
C ILE A 24 -7.17 -7.02 -1.51
N LEU A 25 -6.74 -5.83 -1.94
CA LEU A 25 -5.36 -5.58 -2.36
C LEU A 25 -4.36 -5.81 -1.22
N MET A 26 -4.69 -5.36 0.00
CA MET A 26 -3.87 -5.58 1.19
C MET A 26 -3.75 -7.07 1.55
N PHE A 27 -4.82 -7.86 1.37
CA PHE A 27 -4.77 -9.30 1.63
C PHE A 27 -3.86 -10.03 0.63
N ILE A 28 -3.98 -9.69 -0.66
CA ILE A 28 -3.11 -10.22 -1.72
C ILE A 28 -1.65 -9.78 -1.49
N GLY A 29 -1.43 -8.51 -1.16
CA GLY A 29 -0.13 -7.96 -0.81
C GLY A 29 0.50 -8.69 0.38
N ASN A 30 -0.29 -8.95 1.43
CA ASN A 30 0.16 -9.69 2.61
C ASN A 30 0.62 -11.13 2.28
N LYS A 31 -0.06 -11.81 1.35
CA LYS A 31 0.39 -13.13 0.89
C LYS A 31 1.73 -13.03 0.15
N ASN A 32 1.87 -12.05 -0.74
CA ASN A 32 3.11 -11.83 -1.49
C ASN A 32 4.27 -11.38 -0.57
N PHE A 33 3.98 -10.62 0.49
CA PHE A 33 4.95 -10.16 1.48
C PHE A 33 5.75 -11.33 2.07
N TYR A 34 5.08 -12.38 2.53
CA TYR A 34 5.77 -13.53 3.11
C TYR A 34 6.68 -14.26 2.11
N VAL A 35 6.26 -14.34 0.85
CA VAL A 35 7.09 -14.91 -0.24
C VAL A 35 8.33 -14.06 -0.47
N ILE A 36 8.16 -12.73 -0.54
CA ILE A 36 9.27 -11.78 -0.73
C ILE A 36 10.24 -11.84 0.45
N CYS A 37 9.74 -11.91 1.68
CA CYS A 37 10.59 -12.09 2.86
C CYS A 37 11.39 -13.40 2.83
N GLY A 38 10.80 -14.49 2.33
CA GLY A 38 11.51 -15.76 2.15
C GLY A 38 12.64 -15.66 1.14
N LEU A 39 12.40 -14.99 0.01
CA LEU A 39 13.42 -14.73 -1.02
C LEU A 39 14.53 -13.81 -0.47
N TYR A 40 14.16 -12.75 0.26
CA TYR A 40 15.11 -11.82 0.85
C TYR A 40 16.04 -12.50 1.86
N LYS A 41 15.47 -13.31 2.77
CA LYS A 41 16.26 -14.10 3.73
C LYS A 41 17.20 -15.09 3.04
N LYS A 42 16.79 -15.67 1.91
CA LYS A 42 17.65 -16.58 1.15
C LYS A 42 18.86 -15.87 0.54
N GLU A 43 18.70 -14.62 0.14
CA GLU A 43 19.77 -13.84 -0.52
C GLU A 43 20.67 -13.10 0.48
N PHE A 44 20.11 -12.55 1.56
CA PHE A 44 20.82 -11.66 2.49
C PHE A 44 20.86 -12.16 3.95
N GLY A 45 20.23 -13.31 4.26
CA GLY A 45 20.23 -13.92 5.59
C GLY A 45 19.22 -13.33 6.57
N GLU A 46 19.19 -12.02 6.73
CA GLU A 46 18.34 -11.32 7.71
C GLU A 46 17.33 -10.38 7.04
N LEU A 47 16.22 -10.05 7.71
CA LEU A 47 15.26 -9.05 7.24
C LEU A 47 15.55 -7.67 7.84
N PRO A 48 15.09 -6.58 7.22
CA PRO A 48 15.15 -5.25 7.84
C PRO A 48 14.43 -5.21 9.20
N PHE A 49 14.92 -4.39 10.12
CA PHE A 49 14.45 -4.35 11.51
C PHE A 49 12.94 -4.08 11.62
N ASN A 50 12.41 -3.11 10.88
CA ASN A 50 10.98 -2.78 10.93
C ASN A 50 10.12 -3.93 10.36
N THR A 51 10.65 -4.63 9.36
CA THR A 51 10.01 -5.82 8.78
C THR A 51 9.92 -6.95 9.79
N ILE A 52 10.95 -7.14 10.62
CA ILE A 52 10.96 -8.13 11.69
C ILE A 52 9.94 -7.76 12.77
N LEU A 53 9.97 -6.50 13.24
CA LEU A 53 9.12 -6.00 14.32
C LEU A 53 7.63 -6.17 14.00
N PHE A 54 7.25 -5.93 12.75
CA PHE A 54 5.87 -6.04 12.29
C PHE A 54 5.61 -7.28 11.42
N TYR A 55 6.48 -8.28 11.43
CA TYR A 55 6.40 -9.44 10.53
C TYR A 55 5.03 -10.15 10.59
N LYS A 56 4.52 -10.35 11.82
CA LYS A 56 3.23 -10.99 12.10
C LYS A 56 2.04 -10.03 12.09
N SER A 57 2.24 -8.74 11.76
CA SER A 57 1.15 -7.77 11.82
C SER A 57 0.08 -8.12 10.79
N SER A 58 -1.17 -8.00 11.23
CA SER A 58 -2.33 -8.16 10.35
C SER A 58 -2.33 -7.10 9.26
N PRO A 59 -2.77 -7.41 8.02
CA PRO A 59 -3.05 -6.38 7.03
C PRO A 59 -4.11 -5.37 7.50
N PHE A 60 -4.98 -5.73 8.45
CA PHE A 60 -5.96 -4.79 9.00
C PHE A 60 -5.35 -3.74 9.95
N PHE A 61 -4.15 -4.00 10.48
CA PHE A 61 -3.39 -3.00 11.22
C PHE A 61 -2.57 -2.15 10.24
N LEU A 62 -3.22 -1.15 9.64
CA LEU A 62 -2.68 -0.30 8.57
C LEU A 62 -1.27 0.23 8.86
N THR A 63 -1.04 0.77 10.05
CA THR A 63 0.26 1.33 10.42
C THR A 63 1.36 0.26 10.39
N GLY A 64 1.16 -0.87 11.06
CA GLY A 64 2.14 -1.96 11.06
C GLY A 64 2.29 -2.62 9.69
N TYR A 65 1.21 -2.72 8.91
CA TYR A 65 1.27 -3.22 7.54
C TYR A 65 2.11 -2.30 6.63
N ASN A 66 1.94 -0.99 6.73
CA ASN A 66 2.75 -0.03 5.98
C ASN A 66 4.21 -0.08 6.41
N ILE A 67 4.48 -0.16 7.71
CA ILE A 67 5.83 -0.26 8.24
C ILE A 67 6.52 -1.54 7.75
N LYS A 68 5.88 -2.71 7.87
CA LYS A 68 6.49 -3.98 7.43
C LYS A 68 6.72 -4.05 5.93
N THR A 69 5.85 -3.42 5.13
CA THR A 69 5.96 -3.44 3.66
C THR A 69 6.85 -2.32 3.11
N ASN A 70 7.34 -1.41 3.96
CA ASN A 70 8.11 -0.25 3.56
C ASN A 70 9.40 -0.61 2.79
N PHE A 71 10.07 -1.69 3.19
CA PHE A 71 11.26 -2.18 2.48
C PHE A 71 10.97 -2.71 1.07
N ILE A 72 9.71 -2.96 0.73
CA ILE A 72 9.27 -3.34 -0.61
C ILE A 72 8.80 -2.09 -1.37
N THR A 73 7.95 -1.29 -0.75
CA THR A 73 7.31 -0.13 -1.39
C THR A 73 8.30 1.00 -1.67
N SER A 74 9.22 1.31 -0.75
CA SER A 74 10.20 2.37 -0.93
C SER A 74 11.13 2.12 -2.13
N PRO A 75 11.71 0.92 -2.32
CA PRO A 75 12.44 0.59 -3.54
C PRO A 75 11.63 0.66 -4.84
N LEU A 76 10.36 0.26 -4.81
CA LEU A 76 9.51 0.22 -6.01
C LEU A 76 9.03 1.60 -6.44
N ILE A 77 8.70 2.47 -5.48
CA ILE A 77 8.05 3.77 -5.75
C ILE A 77 9.08 4.90 -5.72
N LEU A 78 9.94 4.93 -4.70
CA LEU A 78 10.88 6.03 -4.46
C LEU A 78 12.27 5.74 -5.03
N ASN A 79 12.53 4.53 -5.51
CA ASN A 79 13.87 4.06 -5.91
C ASN A 79 14.91 4.22 -4.78
N LYS A 80 14.47 4.18 -3.52
CA LYS A 80 15.31 4.37 -2.33
C LYS A 80 15.20 3.14 -1.43
N LYS A 81 16.30 2.77 -0.80
CA LYS A 81 16.29 1.76 0.27
C LYS A 81 15.38 2.21 1.40
N ALA A 82 14.85 1.24 2.16
CA ALA A 82 14.13 1.59 3.38
C ALA A 82 15.09 2.23 4.40
N LEU A 83 14.54 3.16 5.19
CA LEU A 83 15.27 3.93 6.21
C LEU A 83 15.99 3.03 7.23
N ASP A 84 15.41 1.87 7.52
CA ASP A 84 15.85 0.90 8.52
C ASP A 84 16.66 -0.27 7.94
N SER A 85 16.99 -0.22 6.65
CA SER A 85 17.84 -1.24 6.03
C SER A 85 19.27 -0.75 5.82
N SER A 86 20.21 -1.52 6.37
CA SER A 86 21.65 -1.34 6.16
C SER A 86 22.13 -1.90 4.83
N ASN A 87 21.28 -2.62 4.08
CA ASN A 87 21.70 -3.30 2.85
C ASN A 87 21.66 -2.35 1.64
N PRO A 88 22.80 -2.09 0.97
CA PRO A 88 22.83 -1.20 -0.21
C PRO A 88 22.14 -1.81 -1.44
N CYS A 89 21.95 -3.13 -1.47
CA CYS A 89 21.41 -3.86 -2.63
C CYS A 89 19.88 -4.00 -2.65
N ASP A 90 19.17 -3.47 -1.65
CA ASP A 90 17.70 -3.59 -1.53
C ASP A 90 16.95 -3.15 -2.79
N VAL A 91 17.38 -2.03 -3.37
CA VAL A 91 16.73 -1.47 -4.55
C VAL A 91 16.89 -2.41 -5.75
N LYS A 92 18.07 -3.00 -5.90
CA LYS A 92 18.36 -3.95 -6.98
C LYS A 92 17.60 -5.26 -6.79
N PHE A 93 17.56 -5.77 -5.56
CA PHE A 93 16.83 -6.99 -5.21
C PHE A 93 15.33 -6.85 -5.44
N ILE A 94 14.69 -5.82 -4.86
CA ILE A 94 13.24 -5.68 -4.98
C ILE A 94 12.82 -5.48 -6.45
N LYS A 95 13.65 -4.82 -7.26
CA LYS A 95 13.41 -4.66 -8.70
C LYS A 95 13.67 -5.91 -9.52
N SER A 96 14.54 -6.83 -9.07
CA SER A 96 14.79 -8.11 -9.76
C SER A 96 13.68 -9.13 -9.52
N LEU A 97 12.84 -8.93 -8.49
CA LEU A 97 11.73 -9.83 -8.17
C LEU A 97 10.70 -9.92 -9.31
N PRO A 98 10.03 -11.08 -9.46
CA PRO A 98 8.96 -11.26 -10.42
C PRO A 98 7.85 -10.20 -10.26
N LYS A 99 7.48 -9.54 -11.37
CA LYS A 99 6.43 -8.51 -11.39
C LYS A 99 5.11 -8.99 -10.78
N LYS A 100 4.79 -10.28 -10.85
CA LYS A 100 3.59 -10.86 -10.22
C LYS A 100 3.54 -10.62 -8.71
N LEU A 101 4.69 -10.60 -8.02
CA LEU A 101 4.79 -10.37 -6.59
C LEU A 101 4.78 -8.88 -6.24
N THR A 102 5.46 -8.05 -7.03
CA THR A 102 5.70 -6.63 -6.72
C THR A 102 4.63 -5.69 -7.26
N ARG A 103 3.96 -6.03 -8.38
CA ARG A 103 2.98 -5.16 -9.05
C ARG A 103 1.80 -4.80 -8.16
N ILE A 104 1.40 -5.69 -7.24
CA ILE A 104 0.29 -5.43 -6.31
C ILE A 104 0.56 -4.19 -5.44
N TYR A 105 1.81 -3.98 -5.00
CA TYR A 105 2.18 -2.84 -4.15
C TYR A 105 2.12 -1.52 -4.91
N VAL A 106 2.56 -1.54 -6.18
CA VAL A 106 2.49 -0.37 -7.07
C VAL A 106 1.03 -0.01 -7.36
N ILE A 107 0.20 -1.01 -7.72
CA ILE A 107 -1.24 -0.80 -7.94
C ILE A 107 -1.90 -0.25 -6.68
N THR A 108 -1.63 -0.84 -5.51
CA THR A 108 -2.21 -0.40 -4.24
C THR A 108 -1.82 1.05 -3.93
N HIS A 109 -0.57 1.44 -4.16
CA HIS A 109 -0.12 2.81 -3.91
C HIS A 109 -0.86 3.85 -4.77
N TYR A 110 -0.89 3.65 -6.09
CA TYR A 110 -1.60 4.57 -6.99
C TYR A 110 -3.11 4.56 -6.77
N PHE A 111 -3.69 3.40 -6.46
CA PHE A 111 -5.09 3.29 -6.08
C PHE A 111 -5.39 4.13 -4.83
N ASN A 112 -4.56 4.05 -3.79
CA ASN A 112 -4.73 4.83 -2.57
C ASN A 112 -4.66 6.35 -2.83
N ILE A 113 -3.78 6.80 -3.74
CA ILE A 113 -3.72 8.21 -4.15
C ILE A 113 -5.05 8.62 -4.79
N SER A 114 -5.59 7.80 -5.70
CA SER A 114 -6.89 8.08 -6.34
C SER A 114 -8.02 8.17 -5.31
N VAL A 115 -8.06 7.25 -4.34
CA VAL A 115 -9.07 7.24 -3.27
C VAL A 115 -8.96 8.47 -2.38
N ALA A 116 -7.74 8.88 -2.03
CA ALA A 116 -7.51 10.09 -1.24
C ALA A 116 -8.03 11.34 -1.95
N ILE A 117 -7.79 11.46 -3.26
CA ILE A 117 -8.32 12.57 -4.08
C ILE A 117 -9.86 12.54 -4.08
N SER A 118 -10.48 11.37 -4.33
CA SER A 118 -11.94 11.23 -4.29
C SER A 118 -12.56 11.56 -2.93
N PHE A 119 -11.85 11.24 -1.84
CA PHE A 119 -12.29 11.59 -0.50
C PHE A 119 -12.20 13.10 -0.24
N ILE A 120 -11.09 13.75 -0.64
CA ILE A 120 -10.93 15.20 -0.51
C ILE A 120 -12.00 15.95 -1.31
N THR A 121 -12.29 15.53 -2.54
CA THR A 121 -13.34 16.16 -3.35
C THR A 121 -14.72 15.98 -2.74
N LEU A 122 -15.03 14.82 -2.18
CA LEU A 122 -16.26 14.57 -1.44
C LEU A 122 -16.40 15.54 -0.26
N VAL A 123 -15.35 15.70 0.55
CA VAL A 123 -15.36 16.59 1.73
C VAL A 123 -15.58 18.05 1.31
N ILE A 124 -14.88 18.51 0.26
CA ILE A 124 -15.04 19.87 -0.26
C ILE A 124 -16.48 20.09 -0.73
N MET A 125 -17.03 19.17 -1.53
CA MET A 125 -18.40 19.28 -2.04
C MET A 125 -19.45 19.25 -0.92
N ALA A 126 -19.25 18.39 0.08
CA ALA A 126 -20.13 18.32 1.25
C ALA A 126 -20.08 19.61 2.08
N TYR A 127 -18.91 20.23 2.21
CA TYR A 127 -18.74 21.50 2.90
C TYR A 127 -19.41 22.67 2.14
N LEU A 128 -19.24 22.73 0.81
CA LEU A 128 -19.82 23.78 -0.03
C LEU A 128 -21.35 23.67 -0.18
N ASN A 129 -21.92 22.49 0.02
CA ASN A 129 -23.36 22.22 -0.08
C ASN A 129 -24.07 22.29 1.29
N LYS A 130 -23.37 22.78 2.32
CA LYS A 130 -23.91 23.07 3.65
C LYS A 130 -24.55 24.45 3.66
#